data_AF-A0A661ZFL3-F1
#
_entry.id   AF-A0A661ZFL3-F1
#
_cell.length_a   1.000
_cell.length_b   1.000
_cell.length_c   1.000
_cell.angle_alpha   90.00
_cell.angle_beta   90.00
_cell.angle_gamma   90.00
#
_symmetry.space_group_name_H-M   'P 1'
#
loop_
_entity.id
_entity.type
_entity.pdbx_description
1 polymer ?
#
loop_
_entity_poly.entity_id
_entity_poly.type
_entity_poly.pdbx_seq_one_letter_code
_entity_poly.pdbx_strand_id
1 'polypeptide(L)'
;MNSEQFKSAILEGIPAHLPPSQQPAPELNHAPRRKDILTPEEKKLAIRNALRYIPKEHHAALVKEFAAELDTFGRIYMYRYKPAYAISARSLDAYPYNSQQAGAIMMMLSNNLDHVVAQHPDELITYGGNGSVFQNWAQYRICMKYLAEMNDEQTLVLYSGHPMGLFPSHREAPRVVVTNGMVVPNYSGQDDYERMNALGVSQYGQMTAGSFMYIGPQGIVHGTTITVMNAARLKLKGGDGTLKGKVFVTSGLGGMSGAQPKATVIAGGICVVAEVNPRATDVRHSQAWVDEVYTELEQLAGRIEQARQNGEAVSLAYQGNVVDLWEYLLQKEIPVELGSDQTSLHNPFAGGYYPVGIDFEEANRMMAEEPERFKEEGYKSLRRHVTAIN
;
A
#
# COMPACT_ATOMS: atom_id res chain seq x y z
N MET A 1 -0.04 3.46 -28.39
CA MET A 1 1.41 3.66 -28.60
C MET A 1 2.00 2.35 -29.10
N ASN A 2 2.80 2.36 -30.17
CA ASN A 2 3.49 1.16 -30.67
C ASN A 2 4.82 0.91 -29.91
N SER A 3 5.50 -0.22 -30.14
CA SER A 3 6.70 -0.59 -29.38
C SER A 3 7.85 0.40 -29.55
N GLU A 4 8.06 0.94 -30.75
CA GLU A 4 9.14 1.90 -31.01
C GLU A 4 8.91 3.23 -30.29
N GLN A 5 7.67 3.72 -30.29
CA GLN A 5 7.29 4.91 -29.54
C GLN A 5 7.49 4.73 -28.02
N PHE A 6 7.21 3.54 -27.49
CA PHE A 6 7.45 3.22 -26.08
C PHE A 6 8.95 3.20 -25.73
N LYS A 7 9.77 2.56 -26.56
CA LYS A 7 11.23 2.56 -26.41
C LYS A 7 11.81 3.97 -26.46
N SER A 8 11.37 4.78 -27.42
CA SER A 8 11.77 6.18 -27.55
C SER A 8 11.37 7.01 -26.32
N ALA A 9 10.16 6.79 -25.78
CA ALA A 9 9.70 7.50 -24.58
C ALA A 9 10.53 7.15 -23.32
N ILE A 10 10.99 5.90 -23.18
CA ILE A 10 11.90 5.49 -22.10
C ILE A 10 13.27 6.17 -22.26
N LEU A 11 13.86 6.11 -23.45
CA LEU A 11 15.20 6.64 -23.74
C LEU A 11 15.27 8.18 -23.64
N GLU A 12 14.14 8.87 -23.80
CA GLU A 12 14.06 10.32 -23.67
C GLU A 12 14.54 10.82 -22.29
N GLY A 13 14.18 10.12 -21.21
CA GLY A 13 14.40 10.62 -19.85
C GLY A 13 13.58 11.89 -19.61
N ILE A 14 14.22 13.00 -19.21
CA ILE A 14 13.54 14.29 -19.09
C ILE A 14 13.38 14.92 -20.48
N PRO A 15 12.14 15.18 -20.94
CA PRO A 15 11.90 15.80 -22.25
C PRO A 15 12.63 17.14 -22.39
N ALA A 16 13.22 17.38 -23.56
CA ALA A 16 13.90 18.65 -23.87
C ALA A 16 12.92 19.84 -23.91
N HIS A 17 11.71 19.60 -24.42
CA HIS A 17 10.61 20.56 -24.41
C HIS A 17 9.67 20.29 -23.25
N LEU A 18 9.13 21.36 -22.67
CA LEU A 18 8.17 21.25 -21.58
C LEU A 18 6.91 20.50 -22.07
N PRO A 19 6.62 19.28 -21.58
CA PRO A 19 5.42 18.54 -22.01
C PRO A 19 4.18 19.26 -21.49
N PRO A 20 2.98 19.04 -22.04
CA PRO A 20 1.75 19.71 -21.58
C PRO A 20 1.49 19.46 -20.09
N SER A 21 0.79 20.39 -19.44
CA SER A 21 0.36 20.21 -18.05
C SER A 21 -0.55 18.99 -17.98
N GLN A 22 -0.38 18.17 -16.94
CA GLN A 22 -1.23 17.03 -16.66
C GLN A 22 -1.84 17.22 -15.28
N GLN A 23 -3.15 17.01 -15.17
CA GLN A 23 -3.83 16.95 -13.89
C GLN A 23 -4.15 15.49 -13.53
N PRO A 24 -4.20 15.16 -12.23
CA PRO A 24 -4.65 13.85 -11.78
C PRO A 24 -6.08 13.58 -12.27
N ALA A 25 -6.34 12.36 -12.72
CA ALA A 25 -7.63 11.98 -13.28
C ALA A 25 -8.63 11.70 -12.13
N PRO A 26 -9.69 12.53 -11.95
CA PRO A 26 -10.51 12.51 -10.73
C PRO A 26 -11.23 11.19 -10.45
N GLU A 27 -11.40 10.34 -11.47
CA GLU A 27 -11.99 9.01 -11.37
C GLU A 27 -11.05 7.95 -10.75
N LEU A 28 -9.75 8.22 -10.66
CA LEU A 28 -8.76 7.30 -10.10
C LEU A 28 -8.62 7.46 -8.59
N ASN A 29 -8.15 6.39 -7.93
CA ASN A 29 -7.87 6.41 -6.51
C ASN A 29 -6.55 7.15 -6.23
N HIS A 30 -6.65 8.38 -5.73
CA HIS A 30 -5.49 9.23 -5.42
C HIS A 30 -5.06 9.20 -3.96
N ALA A 31 -3.77 9.43 -3.73
CA ALA A 31 -3.24 9.53 -2.38
C ALA A 31 -3.84 10.73 -1.63
N PRO A 32 -4.13 10.60 -0.32
CA PRO A 32 -4.63 11.72 0.47
C PRO A 32 -3.59 12.83 0.58
N ARG A 33 -4.06 14.07 0.78
CA ARG A 33 -3.20 15.22 1.05
C ARG A 33 -2.28 14.94 2.24
N ARG A 34 -0.99 15.27 2.10
CA ARG A 34 0.02 15.08 3.14
C ARG A 34 0.06 16.26 4.11
N LYS A 35 0.61 16.01 5.31
CA LYS A 35 0.75 17.01 6.37
C LYS A 35 1.56 18.21 5.87
N ASP A 36 1.00 19.42 5.96
CA ASP A 36 1.73 20.65 5.65
C ASP A 36 2.66 21.01 6.82
N ILE A 37 3.87 20.45 6.79
CA ILE A 37 4.85 20.55 7.87
C ILE A 37 6.01 21.50 7.55
N LEU A 38 6.13 21.93 6.29
CA LEU A 38 7.26 22.73 5.83
C LEU A 38 7.08 24.21 6.22
N THR A 39 8.13 24.80 6.76
CA THR A 39 8.26 26.26 6.89
C THR A 39 8.32 26.95 5.51
N PRO A 40 8.09 28.27 5.42
CA PRO A 40 8.21 28.99 4.14
C PRO A 40 9.58 28.84 3.45
N GLU A 41 10.67 28.78 4.22
CA GLU A 41 12.01 28.56 3.68
C GLU A 41 12.22 27.12 3.19
N GLU A 42 11.65 26.15 3.91
CA GLU A 42 11.65 24.76 3.47
C GLU A 42 10.78 24.54 2.23
N LYS A 43 9.63 25.22 2.09
CA LYS A 43 8.83 25.18 0.84
C LYS A 43 9.65 25.70 -0.34
N LYS A 44 10.38 26.81 -0.17
CA LYS A 44 11.33 27.30 -1.19
C LYS A 44 12.45 26.29 -1.47
N LEU A 45 12.94 25.59 -0.45
CA LEU A 45 13.96 24.55 -0.61
C LEU A 45 13.40 23.32 -1.35
N ALA A 46 12.18 22.88 -1.06
CA ALA A 46 11.50 21.79 -1.75
C ALA A 46 11.37 22.07 -3.25
N ILE A 47 10.93 23.28 -3.62
CA ILE A 47 10.84 23.71 -5.02
C ILE A 47 12.23 23.74 -5.68
N ARG A 48 13.25 24.29 -5.01
CA ARG A 48 14.64 24.26 -5.50
C ARG A 48 15.13 22.83 -5.71
N ASN A 49 14.83 21.94 -4.77
CA ASN A 49 15.20 20.54 -4.82
C ASN A 49 14.55 19.81 -6.00
N ALA A 50 13.29 20.09 -6.28
CA ALA A 50 12.54 19.58 -7.43
C ALA A 50 13.09 20.10 -8.76
N LEU A 51 13.46 21.37 -8.84
CA LEU A 51 14.00 21.98 -10.07
C LEU A 51 15.39 21.46 -10.48
N ARG A 52 16.13 20.78 -9.58
CA ARG A 52 17.43 20.17 -9.90
C ARG A 52 17.35 19.13 -11.03
N TYR A 53 16.19 18.51 -11.22
CA TYR A 53 15.98 17.51 -12.27
C TYR A 53 15.70 18.13 -13.65
N ILE A 54 15.40 19.43 -13.70
CA ILE A 54 14.83 20.05 -14.90
C ILE A 54 15.80 21.10 -15.48
N PRO A 55 15.92 21.21 -16.82
CA PRO A 55 16.69 22.27 -17.47
C PRO A 55 16.26 23.68 -17.01
N LYS A 56 17.23 24.59 -16.89
CA LYS A 56 17.06 25.91 -16.27
C LYS A 56 16.06 26.81 -17.01
N GLU A 57 15.97 26.66 -18.32
CA GLU A 57 15.05 27.39 -19.19
C GLU A 57 13.58 27.16 -18.82
N HIS A 58 13.25 26.03 -18.20
CA HIS A 58 11.88 25.69 -17.79
C HIS A 58 11.56 26.11 -16.35
N HIS A 59 12.55 26.56 -15.57
CA HIS A 59 12.38 26.84 -14.14
C HIS A 59 11.32 27.91 -13.87
N ALA A 60 11.29 28.99 -14.66
CA ALA A 60 10.35 30.09 -14.47
C ALA A 60 8.88 29.64 -14.59
N ALA A 61 8.59 28.69 -15.48
CA ALA A 61 7.26 28.12 -15.64
C ALA A 61 6.93 27.16 -14.48
N LEU A 62 7.89 26.32 -14.11
CA LEU A 62 7.66 25.22 -13.16
C LEU A 62 7.66 25.63 -11.69
N VAL A 63 8.30 26.73 -11.31
CA VAL A 63 8.26 27.23 -9.92
C VAL A 63 6.81 27.38 -9.43
N LYS A 64 5.93 27.95 -10.27
CA LYS A 64 4.52 28.17 -9.91
C LYS A 64 3.75 26.85 -9.82
N GLU A 65 4.02 25.93 -10.75
CA GLU A 65 3.38 24.62 -10.80
C GLU A 65 3.77 23.75 -9.60
N PHE A 66 5.06 23.68 -9.28
CA PHE A 66 5.55 22.92 -8.14
C PHE A 66 5.11 23.53 -6.80
N ALA A 67 4.99 24.86 -6.71
CA ALA A 67 4.38 25.51 -5.55
C ALA A 67 2.91 25.10 -5.40
N ALA A 68 2.15 25.10 -6.50
CA ALA A 68 0.74 24.70 -6.48
C ALA A 68 0.55 23.21 -6.11
N GLU A 69 1.40 22.31 -6.64
CA GLU A 69 1.39 20.90 -6.22
C GLU A 69 1.69 20.76 -4.73
N LEU A 70 2.71 21.47 -4.22
CA LEU A 70 3.09 21.41 -2.81
C LEU A 70 1.96 21.89 -1.90
N ASP A 71 1.27 22.98 -2.24
CA ASP A 71 0.15 23.49 -1.44
C ASP A 71 -1.08 22.56 -1.51
N THR A 72 -1.36 22.00 -2.69
CA THR A 72 -2.53 21.14 -2.92
C THR A 72 -2.37 19.77 -2.29
N PHE A 73 -1.22 19.13 -2.52
CA PHE A 73 -0.99 17.71 -2.17
C PHE A 73 -0.07 17.53 -0.96
N GLY A 74 0.65 18.58 -0.54
CA GLY A 74 1.74 18.47 0.43
C GLY A 74 3.02 17.86 -0.15
N ARG A 75 3.07 17.64 -1.48
CA ARG A 75 4.15 16.98 -2.22
C ARG A 75 4.29 17.58 -3.63
N ILE A 76 5.45 17.41 -4.24
CA ILE A 76 5.73 17.75 -5.63
C ILE A 76 5.92 16.44 -6.40
N TYR A 77 4.86 15.95 -7.05
CA TYR A 77 4.86 14.71 -7.84
C TYR A 77 5.37 14.93 -9.26
N MET A 78 5.32 16.17 -9.75
CA MET A 78 5.67 16.57 -11.11
C MET A 78 4.79 15.87 -12.15
N TYR A 79 3.46 15.94 -12.00
CA TYR A 79 2.51 15.20 -12.85
C TYR A 79 2.71 15.45 -14.35
N ARG A 80 3.14 16.66 -14.71
CA ARG A 80 3.53 17.01 -16.09
C ARG A 80 4.52 16.03 -16.73
N TYR A 81 5.38 15.39 -15.94
CA TYR A 81 6.39 14.46 -16.42
C TYR A 81 5.94 13.00 -16.40
N LYS A 82 4.72 12.70 -15.93
CA LYS A 82 4.12 11.36 -16.05
C LYS A 82 4.07 10.96 -17.53
N PRO A 83 4.55 9.76 -17.89
CA PRO A 83 4.52 9.31 -19.28
C PRO A 83 3.08 9.12 -19.76
N ALA A 84 2.84 9.39 -21.05
CA ALA A 84 1.52 9.20 -21.67
C ALA A 84 1.20 7.73 -22.01
N TYR A 85 2.18 6.82 -21.90
CA TYR A 85 1.94 5.40 -22.11
C TYR A 85 1.33 4.75 -20.88
N ALA A 86 0.52 3.72 -21.10
CA ALA A 86 0.07 2.86 -20.01
C ALA A 86 1.27 2.13 -19.39
N ILE A 87 1.47 2.35 -18.10
CA ILE A 87 2.49 1.68 -17.30
C ILE A 87 1.92 0.32 -16.90
N SER A 88 2.54 -0.72 -17.42
CA SER A 88 2.24 -2.12 -17.09
C SER A 88 3.50 -2.94 -17.35
N ALA A 89 3.62 -4.10 -16.72
CA ALA A 89 4.66 -5.04 -17.10
C ALA A 89 4.42 -5.51 -18.56
N ARG A 90 5.48 -5.53 -19.37
CA ARG A 90 5.47 -6.00 -20.76
C ARG A 90 6.46 -7.16 -20.93
N SER A 91 6.41 -7.84 -22.07
CA SER A 91 7.50 -8.76 -22.43
C SER A 91 8.83 -8.03 -22.44
N LEU A 92 9.91 -8.74 -22.09
CA LEU A 92 11.24 -8.16 -21.97
C LEU A 92 11.68 -7.40 -23.23
N ASP A 93 11.43 -7.98 -24.42
CA ASP A 93 11.80 -7.41 -25.73
C ASP A 93 11.07 -6.09 -26.08
N ALA A 94 9.99 -5.77 -25.37
CA ALA A 94 9.28 -4.50 -25.53
C ALA A 94 10.08 -3.33 -24.95
N TYR A 95 10.96 -3.57 -23.96
CA TYR A 95 11.79 -2.54 -23.35
C TYR A 95 13.07 -2.30 -24.17
N PRO A 96 13.61 -1.07 -24.20
CA PRO A 96 14.95 -0.82 -24.70
C PRO A 96 15.96 -1.19 -23.61
N TYR A 97 16.96 -2.01 -23.90
CA TYR A 97 18.03 -2.32 -22.95
C TYR A 97 19.34 -2.70 -23.64
N ASN A 98 20.47 -2.32 -23.03
CA ASN A 98 21.79 -2.88 -23.35
C ASN A 98 22.16 -4.04 -22.40
N SER A 99 21.59 -4.05 -21.18
CA SER A 99 21.71 -5.14 -20.20
C SER A 99 20.35 -5.84 -20.02
N GLN A 100 20.31 -7.15 -20.24
CA GLN A 100 19.09 -7.93 -20.07
C GLN A 100 18.54 -7.85 -18.64
N GLN A 101 19.44 -7.82 -17.64
CA GLN A 101 19.07 -7.68 -16.23
C GLN A 101 18.41 -6.31 -15.96
N ALA A 102 18.90 -5.23 -16.56
CA ALA A 102 18.29 -3.92 -16.44
C ALA A 102 16.90 -3.87 -17.12
N GLY A 103 16.74 -4.56 -18.27
CA GLY A 103 15.44 -4.78 -18.90
C GLY A 103 14.42 -5.45 -17.98
N ALA A 104 14.85 -6.49 -17.25
CA ALA A 104 14.00 -7.17 -16.27
C ALA A 104 13.62 -6.25 -15.09
N ILE A 105 14.52 -5.38 -14.65
CA ILE A 105 14.22 -4.39 -13.61
C ILE A 105 13.19 -3.37 -14.09
N MET A 106 13.28 -2.89 -15.33
CA MET A 106 12.24 -2.01 -15.91
C MET A 106 10.86 -2.69 -15.97
N MET A 107 10.82 -3.98 -16.29
CA MET A 107 9.59 -4.77 -16.26
C MET A 107 8.97 -4.80 -14.85
N MET A 108 9.78 -5.15 -13.84
CA MET A 108 9.31 -5.24 -12.46
C MET A 108 8.92 -3.88 -11.87
N LEU A 109 9.67 -2.82 -12.19
CA LEU A 109 9.35 -1.44 -11.84
C LEU A 109 8.00 -1.03 -12.46
N SER A 110 7.77 -1.38 -13.72
CA SER A 110 6.49 -1.11 -14.39
C SER A 110 5.33 -1.86 -13.71
N ASN A 111 5.56 -3.08 -13.23
CA ASN A 111 4.55 -3.83 -12.47
C ASN A 111 4.14 -3.11 -11.18
N ASN A 112 5.11 -2.56 -10.44
CA ASN A 112 4.85 -1.82 -9.20
C ASN A 112 4.02 -0.54 -9.37
N LEU A 113 3.96 0.00 -10.59
CA LEU A 113 3.21 1.21 -10.95
C LEU A 113 2.01 0.92 -11.87
N ASP A 114 1.71 -0.35 -12.12
CA ASP A 114 0.53 -0.73 -12.90
C ASP A 114 -0.74 -0.34 -12.15
N HIS A 115 -1.73 0.23 -12.85
CA HIS A 115 -3.00 0.66 -12.27
C HIS A 115 -3.81 -0.52 -11.69
N VAL A 116 -3.56 -1.76 -12.13
CA VAL A 116 -4.21 -2.95 -11.54
C VAL A 116 -3.48 -3.49 -10.31
N VAL A 117 -2.29 -2.97 -10.01
CA VAL A 117 -1.41 -3.44 -8.92
C VAL A 117 -1.22 -2.38 -7.83
N ALA A 118 -0.90 -1.15 -8.23
CA ALA A 118 -0.56 -0.06 -7.32
C ALA A 118 -1.80 0.57 -6.68
N GLN A 119 -1.69 0.97 -5.42
CA GLN A 119 -2.75 1.61 -4.67
C GLN A 119 -3.05 3.03 -5.17
N HIS A 120 -2.00 3.82 -5.46
CA HIS A 120 -2.08 5.17 -6.00
C HIS A 120 -0.99 5.34 -7.09
N PRO A 121 -1.21 4.79 -8.31
CA PRO A 121 -0.19 4.73 -9.35
C PRO A 121 0.32 6.11 -9.78
N ASP A 122 -0.57 7.10 -9.83
CA ASP A 122 -0.27 8.48 -10.26
C ASP A 122 0.63 9.23 -9.28
N GLU A 123 0.57 8.87 -7.99
CA GLU A 123 1.45 9.37 -6.92
C GLU A 123 2.63 8.43 -6.63
N LEU A 124 2.87 7.47 -7.52
CA LEU A 124 3.97 6.51 -7.48
C LEU A 124 3.97 5.62 -6.22
N ILE A 125 2.80 5.38 -5.63
CA ILE A 125 2.63 4.58 -4.40
C ILE A 125 2.02 3.23 -4.75
N THR A 126 2.76 2.16 -4.44
CA THR A 126 2.33 0.78 -4.70
C THR A 126 1.40 0.26 -3.61
N TYR A 127 1.73 0.40 -2.33
CA TYR A 127 0.86 -0.05 -1.22
C TYR A 127 1.22 0.58 0.12
N GLY A 128 0.42 0.28 1.16
CA GLY A 128 0.66 0.76 2.52
C GLY A 128 0.38 2.25 2.71
N GLY A 129 -0.38 2.87 1.81
CA GLY A 129 -0.77 4.28 1.86
C GLY A 129 0.33 5.26 1.44
N ASN A 130 1.62 4.94 1.65
CA ASN A 130 2.76 5.79 1.27
C ASN A 130 4.01 5.01 0.81
N GLY A 131 3.91 3.68 0.67
CA GLY A 131 4.98 2.84 0.13
C GLY A 131 5.21 3.13 -1.35
N SER A 132 6.25 3.91 -1.64
CA SER A 132 6.49 4.55 -2.93
C SER A 132 7.63 3.91 -3.72
N VAL A 133 7.49 3.95 -5.04
CA VAL A 133 8.52 3.55 -6.01
C VAL A 133 9.52 4.70 -6.20
N PHE A 134 8.99 5.91 -6.40
CA PHE A 134 9.76 7.15 -6.53
C PHE A 134 9.02 8.31 -5.86
N GLN A 135 9.72 9.40 -5.59
CA GLN A 135 9.14 10.61 -5.01
C GLN A 135 8.39 11.46 -6.04
N ASN A 136 8.80 11.38 -7.32
CA ASN A 136 8.23 12.15 -8.42
C ASN A 136 8.50 11.51 -9.78
N TRP A 137 7.79 11.97 -10.81
CA TRP A 137 7.88 11.45 -12.17
C TRP A 137 9.20 11.75 -12.89
N ALA A 138 9.96 12.77 -12.47
CA ALA A 138 11.30 13.01 -13.02
C ALA A 138 12.27 11.89 -12.62
N GLN A 139 12.22 11.43 -11.38
CA GLN A 139 13.01 10.29 -10.91
C GLN A 139 12.68 9.01 -11.69
N TYR A 140 11.39 8.73 -11.92
CA TYR A 140 10.95 7.61 -12.77
C TYR A 140 11.59 7.69 -14.16
N ARG A 141 11.46 8.84 -14.83
CA ARG A 141 11.97 9.02 -16.21
C ARG A 141 13.48 8.85 -16.30
N ILE A 142 14.23 9.43 -15.37
CA ILE A 142 15.69 9.32 -15.36
C ILE A 142 16.13 7.88 -15.04
N CYS A 143 15.46 7.22 -14.09
CA CYS A 143 15.76 5.83 -13.73
C CYS A 143 15.51 4.89 -14.92
N MET A 144 14.35 5.00 -15.58
CA MET A 144 14.02 4.21 -16.77
C MET A 144 15.04 4.42 -17.89
N LYS A 145 15.47 5.68 -18.14
CA LYS A 145 16.52 5.97 -19.12
C LYS A 145 17.86 5.32 -18.76
N TYR A 146 18.31 5.45 -17.51
CA TYR A 146 19.56 4.83 -17.07
C TYR A 146 19.53 3.31 -17.15
N LEU A 147 18.41 2.67 -16.80
CA LEU A 147 18.24 1.22 -16.97
C LEU A 147 18.28 0.79 -18.44
N ALA A 148 17.74 1.60 -19.35
CA ALA A 148 17.79 1.32 -20.78
C ALA A 148 19.21 1.45 -21.38
N GLU A 149 19.97 2.43 -20.92
CA GLU A 149 21.29 2.76 -21.47
C GLU A 149 22.45 1.96 -20.84
N MET A 150 22.32 1.54 -19.58
CA MET A 150 23.42 0.90 -18.85
C MET A 150 23.86 -0.44 -19.44
N ASN A 151 25.15 -0.73 -19.32
CA ASN A 151 25.73 -2.03 -19.67
C ASN A 151 25.90 -2.93 -18.42
N ASP A 152 26.37 -4.17 -18.64
CA ASP A 152 26.57 -5.16 -17.57
C ASP A 152 27.78 -4.87 -16.65
N GLU A 153 28.56 -3.82 -16.90
CA GLU A 153 29.72 -3.41 -16.09
C GLU A 153 29.45 -2.09 -15.36
N GLN A 154 28.17 -1.75 -15.20
CA GLN A 154 27.69 -0.60 -14.45
C GLN A 154 26.69 -1.01 -13.35
N THR A 155 26.58 -0.14 -12.35
CA THR A 155 25.58 -0.20 -11.29
C THR A 155 24.90 1.17 -11.16
N LEU A 156 23.57 1.18 -11.22
CA LEU A 156 22.74 2.34 -10.89
C LEU A 156 22.55 2.44 -9.37
N VAL A 157 22.89 3.59 -8.79
CA VAL A 157 22.69 3.85 -7.36
C VAL A 157 21.46 4.73 -7.17
N LEU A 158 20.49 4.24 -6.39
CA LEU A 158 19.26 4.98 -6.03
C LEU A 158 19.29 5.42 -4.56
N TYR A 159 19.22 6.74 -4.34
CA TYR A 159 19.06 7.36 -3.02
C TYR A 159 17.60 7.71 -2.77
N SER A 160 16.87 6.84 -2.10
CA SER A 160 15.43 7.03 -1.79
C SER A 160 14.63 7.47 -3.02
N GLY A 161 14.78 6.75 -4.12
CA GLY A 161 14.15 7.07 -5.41
C GLY A 161 14.99 7.99 -6.31
N HIS A 162 15.88 8.83 -5.78
CA HIS A 162 16.76 9.68 -6.61
C HIS A 162 17.78 8.82 -7.38
N PRO A 163 17.78 8.82 -8.73
CA PRO A 163 18.77 8.11 -9.51
C PRO A 163 20.08 8.91 -9.55
N MET A 164 21.02 8.58 -8.66
CA MET A 164 22.29 9.29 -8.54
C MET A 164 23.10 9.24 -9.84
N GLY A 165 23.10 8.08 -10.49
CA GLY A 165 23.82 7.84 -11.72
C GLY A 165 24.30 6.40 -11.85
N LEU A 166 24.92 6.15 -13.01
CA LEU A 166 25.58 4.90 -13.35
C LEU A 166 27.06 4.98 -12.97
N PHE A 167 27.52 4.03 -12.17
CA PHE A 167 28.92 3.93 -11.74
C PHE A 167 29.55 2.67 -12.32
N PRO A 168 30.83 2.69 -12.72
CA PRO A 168 31.54 1.47 -13.12
C PRO A 168 31.52 0.42 -12.00
N SER A 169 31.27 -0.83 -12.38
CA SER A 169 31.31 -2.01 -11.51
C SER A 169 31.83 -3.22 -12.31
N HIS A 170 31.21 -4.39 -12.18
CA HIS A 170 31.59 -5.61 -12.91
C HIS A 170 30.35 -6.47 -13.17
N ARG A 171 30.45 -7.45 -14.06
CA ARG A 171 29.31 -8.27 -14.53
C ARG A 171 28.53 -8.98 -13.42
N GLU A 172 29.22 -9.41 -12.38
CA GLU A 172 28.62 -10.08 -11.21
C GLU A 172 28.05 -9.11 -10.15
N ALA A 173 28.30 -7.80 -10.28
CA ALA A 173 27.74 -6.81 -9.36
C ALA A 173 26.23 -6.64 -9.58
N PRO A 174 25.47 -6.17 -8.56
CA PRO A 174 24.08 -5.77 -8.76
C PRO A 174 23.97 -4.66 -9.81
N ARG A 175 23.01 -4.76 -10.73
CA ARG A 175 22.72 -3.67 -11.67
C ARG A 175 22.14 -2.45 -10.99
N VAL A 176 21.44 -2.63 -9.87
CA VAL A 176 20.87 -1.54 -9.08
C VAL A 176 21.15 -1.77 -7.59
N VAL A 177 21.61 -0.73 -6.90
CA VAL A 177 21.66 -0.65 -5.44
C VAL A 177 20.66 0.40 -4.99
N VAL A 178 19.69 -0.02 -4.16
CA VAL A 178 18.59 0.83 -3.73
C VAL A 178 18.64 1.05 -2.22
N THR A 179 18.55 2.31 -1.81
CA THR A 179 18.24 2.69 -0.42
C THR A 179 16.92 3.44 -0.40
N ASN A 180 16.09 3.24 0.62
CA ASN A 180 14.84 3.97 0.82
C ASN A 180 14.70 4.32 2.29
N GLY A 181 14.53 5.61 2.59
CA GLY A 181 14.24 6.06 3.96
C GLY A 181 15.44 5.94 4.92
N MET A 182 16.65 5.74 4.41
CA MET A 182 17.86 5.66 5.23
C MET A 182 18.17 7.04 5.83
N VAL A 183 18.19 7.12 7.15
CA VAL A 183 18.35 8.38 7.90
C VAL A 183 19.26 8.16 9.11
N VAL A 184 19.85 9.25 9.62
CA VAL A 184 20.57 9.20 10.89
C VAL A 184 19.55 8.91 12.00
N PRO A 185 19.78 7.92 12.90
CA PRO A 185 18.73 7.42 13.80
C PRO A 185 18.00 8.47 14.64
N ASN A 186 18.70 9.52 15.07
CA ASN A 186 18.10 10.62 15.86
C ASN A 186 17.08 11.47 15.07
N TYR A 187 16.93 11.27 13.76
CA TYR A 187 16.05 12.00 12.86
C TYR A 187 15.13 11.04 12.08
N SER A 188 14.72 9.94 12.72
CA SER A 188 13.86 8.91 12.12
C SER A 188 12.42 8.95 12.65
N GLY A 189 11.99 10.08 13.21
CA GLY A 189 10.61 10.28 13.65
C GLY A 189 9.64 10.41 12.48
N GLN A 190 8.34 10.27 12.77
CA GLN A 190 7.30 10.41 11.75
C GLN A 190 7.30 11.80 11.09
N ASP A 191 7.42 12.85 11.90
CA ASP A 191 7.49 14.24 11.41
C ASP A 191 8.79 14.54 10.66
N ASP A 192 9.89 13.86 10.99
CA ASP A 192 11.14 13.96 10.23
C ASP A 192 10.96 13.38 8.83
N TYR A 193 10.34 12.20 8.73
CA TYR A 193 9.98 11.60 7.44
C TYR A 193 9.06 12.51 6.63
N GLU A 194 7.98 13.02 7.23
CA GLU A 194 7.02 13.87 6.51
C GLU A 194 7.70 15.10 5.91
N ARG A 195 8.58 15.75 6.69
CA ARG A 195 9.39 16.88 6.23
C ARG A 195 10.37 16.48 5.12
N MET A 196 11.16 15.42 5.32
CA MET A 196 12.16 14.98 4.34
C MET A 196 11.54 14.54 3.01
N ASN A 197 10.39 13.87 3.04
CA ASN A 197 9.71 13.46 1.82
C ASN A 197 9.11 14.67 1.07
N ALA A 198 8.69 15.74 1.76
CA ALA A 198 8.15 16.94 1.12
C ALA A 198 9.27 17.81 0.53
N LEU A 199 10.43 17.82 1.18
CA LEU A 199 11.66 18.40 0.65
C LEU A 199 12.24 17.65 -0.55
N GLY A 200 11.74 16.44 -0.86
CA GLY A 200 12.24 15.62 -1.96
C GLY A 200 13.62 14.98 -1.68
N VAL A 201 13.93 14.67 -0.42
CA VAL A 201 15.24 14.12 -0.01
C VAL A 201 15.17 12.70 0.56
N SER A 202 13.97 12.16 0.78
CA SER A 202 13.78 10.79 1.29
C SER A 202 12.42 10.25 0.90
N GLN A 203 12.23 8.94 0.92
CA GLN A 203 10.95 8.28 0.66
C GLN A 203 10.76 7.03 1.51
N TYR A 204 9.52 6.64 1.73
CA TYR A 204 9.21 5.36 2.36
C TYR A 204 8.97 4.32 1.26
N GLY A 205 9.89 3.37 1.13
CA GLY A 205 9.82 2.34 0.08
C GLY A 205 9.05 1.08 0.50
N GLN A 206 8.51 1.02 1.72
CA GLN A 206 8.03 -0.24 2.31
C GLN A 206 9.11 -1.34 2.14
N MET A 207 8.72 -2.57 1.84
CA MET A 207 9.59 -3.69 1.52
C MET A 207 9.71 -3.82 0.00
N THR A 208 8.60 -4.05 -0.71
CA THR A 208 8.60 -4.41 -2.13
C THR A 208 8.20 -3.28 -3.07
N ALA A 209 7.70 -2.15 -2.54
CA ALA A 209 7.34 -0.97 -3.34
C ALA A 209 8.59 -0.27 -3.89
N GLY A 210 9.49 0.16 -3.02
CA GLY A 210 10.72 0.86 -3.37
C GLY A 210 11.85 -0.06 -3.84
N SER A 211 11.66 -1.38 -3.83
CA SER A 211 12.62 -2.38 -4.35
C SER A 211 12.16 -3.06 -5.64
N PHE A 212 11.03 -2.61 -6.20
CA PHE A 212 10.53 -3.03 -7.51
C PHE A 212 10.22 -4.53 -7.59
N MET A 213 9.53 -5.10 -6.60
CA MET A 213 9.20 -6.53 -6.61
C MET A 213 7.86 -6.85 -5.93
N TYR A 214 6.91 -5.92 -5.96
CA TYR A 214 5.55 -6.17 -5.48
C TYR A 214 4.77 -6.90 -6.57
N ILE A 215 4.05 -7.96 -6.20
CA ILE A 215 3.36 -8.88 -7.14
C ILE A 215 1.86 -8.97 -6.86
N GLY A 216 1.29 -7.91 -6.29
CA GLY A 216 -0.07 -7.91 -5.81
C GLY A 216 -0.23 -8.68 -4.49
N PRO A 217 -1.47 -9.00 -4.12
CA PRO A 217 -1.78 -9.41 -2.75
C PRO A 217 -1.60 -10.92 -2.51
N GLN A 218 -1.19 -11.68 -3.52
CA GLN A 218 -0.92 -13.14 -3.43
C GLN A 218 0.11 -13.50 -2.35
N GLY A 219 1.14 -12.65 -2.16
CA GLY A 219 2.18 -12.88 -1.15
C GLY A 219 1.59 -12.87 0.27
N ILE A 220 0.62 -11.99 0.52
CA ILE A 220 -0.08 -11.92 1.81
C ILE A 220 -1.02 -13.11 1.98
N VAL A 221 -1.76 -13.50 0.94
CA VAL A 221 -2.62 -14.71 0.99
C VAL A 221 -1.81 -15.94 1.41
N HIS A 222 -0.66 -16.16 0.77
CA HIS A 222 0.24 -17.27 1.14
C HIS A 222 0.76 -17.13 2.57
N GLY A 223 1.30 -15.96 2.94
CA GLY A 223 1.82 -15.72 4.28
C GLY A 223 0.78 -15.95 5.38
N THR A 224 -0.42 -15.40 5.21
CA THR A 224 -1.53 -15.60 6.14
C THR A 224 -1.97 -17.06 6.19
N THR A 225 -2.00 -17.78 5.05
CA THR A 225 -2.34 -19.21 5.01
C THR A 225 -1.39 -19.99 5.92
N ILE A 226 -0.08 -19.76 5.77
CA ILE A 226 0.94 -20.40 6.61
C ILE A 226 0.76 -20.03 8.08
N THR A 227 0.46 -18.77 8.40
CA THR A 227 0.22 -18.32 9.78
C THR A 227 -0.95 -19.05 10.42
N VAL A 228 -2.12 -19.10 9.75
CA VAL A 228 -3.32 -19.74 10.30
C VAL A 228 -3.10 -21.26 10.44
N MET A 229 -2.48 -21.92 9.46
CA MET A 229 -2.11 -23.33 9.55
C MET A 229 -1.16 -23.63 10.72
N ASN A 230 -0.17 -22.78 10.97
CA ASN A 230 0.76 -22.98 12.09
C ASN A 230 0.10 -22.66 13.44
N ALA A 231 -0.76 -21.64 13.50
CA ALA A 231 -1.56 -21.36 14.69
C ALA A 231 -2.43 -22.57 15.07
N ALA A 232 -3.09 -23.19 14.08
CA ALA A 232 -3.86 -24.42 14.28
C ALA A 232 -3.01 -25.54 14.86
N ARG A 233 -1.86 -25.86 14.26
CA ARG A 233 -0.93 -26.90 14.77
C ARG A 233 -0.44 -26.63 16.20
N LEU A 234 -0.18 -25.37 16.55
CA LEU A 234 0.36 -25.00 17.85
C LEU A 234 -0.69 -24.97 18.96
N LYS A 235 -1.90 -24.51 18.64
CA LYS A 235 -2.95 -24.21 19.63
C LYS A 235 -4.01 -25.30 19.74
N LEU A 236 -4.32 -26.01 18.66
CA LEU A 236 -5.35 -27.07 18.64
C LEU A 236 -4.72 -28.44 18.98
N LYS A 237 -3.98 -28.50 20.09
CA LYS A 237 -3.27 -29.72 20.53
C LYS A 237 -4.26 -30.86 20.78
N GLY A 238 -3.90 -32.07 20.33
CA GLY A 238 -4.76 -33.26 20.44
C GLY A 238 -5.73 -33.47 19.28
N GLY A 239 -5.79 -32.54 18.32
CA GLY A 239 -6.48 -32.71 17.03
C GLY A 239 -5.57 -33.23 15.91
N ASP A 240 -6.13 -33.35 14.71
CA ASP A 240 -5.41 -33.75 13.48
C ASP A 240 -4.56 -32.60 12.87
N GLY A 241 -4.54 -31.44 13.52
CA GLY A 241 -3.83 -30.25 13.06
C GLY A 241 -4.50 -29.54 11.87
N THR A 242 -5.74 -29.91 11.54
CA THR A 242 -6.52 -29.29 10.46
C THR A 242 -7.47 -28.21 10.99
N LEU A 243 -7.94 -27.36 10.08
CA LEU A 243 -8.96 -26.34 10.38
C LEU A 243 -10.37 -26.78 9.97
N LYS A 244 -10.57 -28.05 9.58
CA LYS A 244 -11.87 -28.51 9.11
C LYS A 244 -12.93 -28.34 10.19
N GLY A 245 -13.96 -27.55 9.89
CA GLY A 245 -15.02 -27.20 10.85
C GLY A 245 -14.53 -26.36 12.04
N LYS A 246 -13.35 -25.74 11.93
CA LYS A 246 -12.78 -24.85 12.95
C LYS A 246 -12.97 -23.40 12.54
N VAL A 247 -13.31 -22.57 13.51
CA VAL A 247 -13.63 -21.16 13.33
C VAL A 247 -12.42 -20.31 13.69
N PHE A 248 -12.00 -19.47 12.75
CA PHE A 248 -11.02 -18.42 12.93
C PHE A 248 -11.70 -17.05 12.84
N VAL A 249 -11.72 -16.32 13.95
CA VAL A 249 -12.28 -14.96 14.03
C VAL A 249 -11.15 -13.94 13.91
N THR A 250 -11.36 -12.94 13.05
CA THR A 250 -10.41 -11.83 12.84
C THR A 250 -11.13 -10.54 12.43
N SER A 251 -10.36 -9.50 12.10
CA SER A 251 -10.84 -8.18 11.71
C SER A 251 -10.07 -7.60 10.53
N GLY A 252 -10.73 -6.68 9.83
CA GLY A 252 -10.19 -5.88 8.74
C GLY A 252 -10.21 -6.60 7.40
N LEU A 253 -10.65 -5.85 6.38
CA LEU A 253 -10.63 -6.21 4.96
C LEU A 253 -9.85 -5.17 4.15
N GLY A 254 -8.83 -4.59 4.76
CA GLY A 254 -7.93 -3.60 4.14
C GLY A 254 -6.99 -4.21 3.10
N GLY A 255 -5.88 -3.53 2.80
CA GLY A 255 -4.94 -3.98 1.76
C GLY A 255 -4.30 -5.34 2.06
N MET A 256 -3.79 -5.53 3.28
CA MET A 256 -3.23 -6.81 3.73
C MET A 256 -4.30 -7.68 4.40
N SER A 257 -5.16 -7.09 5.24
CA SER A 257 -6.14 -7.83 6.02
C SER A 257 -7.27 -8.47 5.21
N GLY A 258 -7.54 -7.96 4.00
CA GLY A 258 -8.45 -8.60 3.05
C GLY A 258 -8.03 -10.01 2.61
N ALA A 259 -6.77 -10.41 2.80
CA ALA A 259 -6.29 -11.74 2.44
C ALA A 259 -6.69 -12.85 3.44
N GLN A 260 -7.08 -12.48 4.67
CA GLN A 260 -7.37 -13.45 5.73
C GLN A 260 -8.52 -14.42 5.38
N PRO A 261 -9.67 -13.95 4.84
CA PRO A 261 -10.72 -14.80 4.32
C PRO A 261 -10.22 -15.93 3.41
N LYS A 262 -9.58 -15.55 2.31
CA LYS A 262 -9.10 -16.49 1.30
C LYS A 262 -8.04 -17.44 1.86
N ALA A 263 -7.13 -16.92 2.67
CA ALA A 263 -6.08 -17.70 3.30
C ALA A 263 -6.63 -18.80 4.23
N THR A 264 -7.64 -18.48 5.04
CA THR A 264 -8.28 -19.44 5.93
C THR A 264 -9.09 -20.49 5.17
N VAL A 265 -9.77 -20.11 4.08
CA VAL A 265 -10.45 -21.07 3.19
C VAL A 265 -9.44 -22.04 2.55
N ILE A 266 -8.31 -21.53 2.05
CA ILE A 266 -7.21 -22.38 1.52
C ILE A 266 -6.69 -23.33 2.61
N ALA A 267 -6.59 -22.85 3.84
CA ALA A 267 -6.19 -23.66 4.99
C ALA A 267 -7.28 -24.65 5.45
N GLY A 268 -8.47 -24.63 4.84
CA GLY A 268 -9.57 -25.56 5.08
C GLY A 268 -10.47 -25.19 6.27
N GLY A 269 -10.47 -23.93 6.69
CA GLY A 269 -11.22 -23.44 7.86
C GLY A 269 -12.36 -22.49 7.54
N ILE A 270 -13.09 -22.14 8.60
CA ILE A 270 -14.15 -21.13 8.57
C ILE A 270 -13.53 -19.81 9.02
N CYS A 271 -13.50 -18.82 8.13
CA CYS A 271 -13.10 -17.46 8.48
C CYS A 271 -14.33 -16.65 8.84
N VAL A 272 -14.29 -15.97 9.99
CA VAL A 272 -15.26 -14.93 10.34
C VAL A 272 -14.48 -13.63 10.49
N VAL A 273 -14.76 -12.65 9.64
CA VAL A 273 -14.02 -11.38 9.60
C VAL A 273 -14.96 -10.21 9.79
N ALA A 274 -14.67 -9.32 10.74
CA ALA A 274 -15.42 -8.08 10.91
C ALA A 274 -14.75 -6.91 10.16
N GLU A 275 -15.55 -6.12 9.44
CA GLU A 275 -15.11 -4.90 8.76
C GLU A 275 -16.21 -3.84 8.82
N VAL A 276 -15.84 -2.63 9.25
CA VAL A 276 -16.76 -1.50 9.40
C VAL A 276 -16.95 -0.72 8.10
N ASN A 277 -15.97 -0.76 7.20
CA ASN A 277 -16.01 -0.02 5.94
C ASN A 277 -16.71 -0.87 4.86
N PRO A 278 -17.95 -0.51 4.44
CA PRO A 278 -18.70 -1.28 3.43
C PRO A 278 -17.93 -1.43 2.12
N ARG A 279 -17.21 -0.39 1.70
CA ARG A 279 -16.42 -0.42 0.46
C ARG A 279 -15.31 -1.47 0.52
N ALA A 280 -14.69 -1.68 1.68
CA ALA A 280 -13.68 -2.70 1.84
C ALA A 280 -14.29 -4.10 1.70
N THR A 281 -15.44 -4.33 2.34
CA THR A 281 -16.22 -5.57 2.22
C THR A 281 -16.65 -5.84 0.77
N ASP A 282 -17.29 -4.88 0.11
CA ASP A 282 -17.78 -4.99 -1.27
C ASP A 282 -16.67 -5.37 -2.25
N VAL A 283 -15.50 -4.71 -2.13
CA VAL A 283 -14.37 -5.02 -2.98
C VAL A 283 -13.90 -6.46 -2.77
N ARG A 284 -13.84 -6.96 -1.54
CA ARG A 284 -13.31 -8.30 -1.24
C ARG A 284 -14.31 -9.40 -1.61
N HIS A 285 -15.60 -9.12 -1.47
CA HIS A 285 -16.66 -9.98 -1.97
C HIS A 285 -16.64 -10.04 -3.51
N SER A 286 -16.53 -8.89 -4.20
CA SER A 286 -16.45 -8.86 -5.67
C SER A 286 -15.23 -9.58 -6.23
N GLN A 287 -14.15 -9.68 -5.45
CA GLN A 287 -12.94 -10.44 -5.78
C GLN A 287 -13.05 -11.95 -5.51
N ALA A 288 -14.16 -12.44 -4.94
CA ALA A 288 -14.30 -13.80 -4.41
C ALA A 288 -13.20 -14.16 -3.38
N TRP A 289 -12.81 -13.16 -2.59
CA TRP A 289 -11.93 -13.32 -1.43
C TRP A 289 -12.73 -13.54 -0.16
N VAL A 290 -13.90 -12.90 -0.07
CA VAL A 290 -14.97 -13.19 0.88
C VAL A 290 -16.09 -13.92 0.13
N ASP A 291 -16.63 -15.00 0.71
CA ASP A 291 -17.69 -15.80 0.09
C ASP A 291 -19.08 -15.25 0.42
N GLU A 292 -19.32 -14.85 1.67
CA GLU A 292 -20.63 -14.42 2.16
C GLU A 292 -20.50 -13.18 3.05
N VAL A 293 -21.48 -12.27 2.99
CA VAL A 293 -21.52 -11.02 3.76
C VAL A 293 -22.79 -10.95 4.58
N TYR A 294 -22.66 -10.59 5.86
CA TYR A 294 -23.74 -10.49 6.83
C TYR A 294 -23.72 -9.12 7.53
N THR A 295 -24.89 -8.52 7.70
CA THR A 295 -25.08 -7.32 8.53
C THR A 295 -25.69 -7.65 9.90
N GLU A 296 -26.27 -8.85 10.06
CA GLU A 296 -26.94 -9.29 11.28
C GLU A 296 -26.18 -10.44 11.94
N LEU A 297 -25.78 -10.25 13.21
CA LEU A 297 -24.99 -11.22 13.96
C LEU A 297 -25.74 -12.54 14.22
N GLU A 298 -27.07 -12.50 14.35
CA GLU A 298 -27.88 -13.70 14.54
C GLU A 298 -27.84 -14.63 13.32
N GLN A 299 -27.93 -14.06 12.12
CA GLN A 299 -27.85 -14.82 10.87
C GLN A 299 -26.43 -15.38 10.67
N LEU A 300 -25.41 -14.54 10.92
CA LEU A 300 -24.02 -14.96 10.86
C LEU A 300 -23.72 -16.12 11.82
N ALA A 301 -24.21 -16.05 13.05
CA ALA A 301 -24.03 -17.11 14.04
C ALA A 301 -24.66 -18.44 13.59
N GLY A 302 -25.89 -18.39 13.06
CA GLY A 302 -26.52 -19.58 12.48
C GLY A 302 -25.69 -20.17 11.33
N ARG A 303 -25.10 -19.32 10.48
CA ARG A 303 -24.23 -19.74 9.38
C ARG A 303 -22.92 -20.36 9.86
N ILE A 304 -22.30 -19.80 10.90
CA ILE A 304 -21.06 -20.31 11.51
C ILE A 304 -21.28 -21.75 11.98
N GLU A 305 -22.37 -22.01 12.72
CA GLU A 305 -22.69 -23.35 13.21
C GLU A 305 -23.00 -24.34 12.07
N GLN A 306 -23.72 -23.89 11.04
CA GLN A 306 -23.96 -24.71 9.85
C GLN A 306 -22.65 -25.10 9.14
N ALA A 307 -21.74 -24.14 8.96
CA ALA A 307 -20.43 -24.37 8.36
C ALA A 307 -19.60 -25.38 9.18
N ARG A 308 -19.63 -25.21 10.51
CA ARG A 308 -18.96 -26.08 11.48
C ARG A 308 -19.46 -27.52 11.39
N GLN A 309 -20.77 -27.72 11.39
CA GLN A 309 -21.40 -29.05 11.31
C GLN A 309 -21.06 -29.76 9.99
N ASN A 310 -21.03 -29.01 8.89
CA ASN A 310 -20.72 -29.55 7.57
C ASN A 310 -19.21 -29.72 7.30
N GLY A 311 -18.36 -29.18 8.18
CA GLY A 311 -16.90 -29.15 7.99
C GLY A 311 -16.49 -28.36 6.75
N GLU A 312 -17.20 -27.26 6.48
CA GLU A 312 -16.97 -26.38 5.34
C GLU A 312 -15.69 -25.56 5.49
N ALA A 313 -15.10 -25.18 4.36
CA ALA A 313 -14.11 -24.11 4.27
C ALA A 313 -14.78 -22.91 3.60
N VAL A 314 -15.12 -21.89 4.38
CA VAL A 314 -15.89 -20.73 3.93
C VAL A 314 -15.46 -19.47 4.65
N SER A 315 -15.58 -18.32 3.98
CA SER A 315 -15.32 -17.02 4.57
C SER A 315 -16.58 -16.17 4.69
N LEU A 316 -16.85 -15.74 5.93
CA LEU A 316 -18.05 -15.03 6.33
C LEU A 316 -17.63 -13.64 6.84
N ALA A 317 -17.98 -12.59 6.11
CA ALA A 317 -17.74 -11.22 6.56
C ALA A 317 -18.94 -10.69 7.36
N TYR A 318 -18.65 -10.11 8.53
CA TYR A 318 -19.57 -9.27 9.26
C TYR A 318 -19.31 -7.81 8.91
N GLN A 319 -20.27 -7.15 8.28
CA GLN A 319 -20.22 -5.71 8.03
C GLN A 319 -20.63 -4.96 9.30
N GLY A 320 -19.65 -4.76 10.18
CA GLY A 320 -19.84 -4.16 11.49
C GLY A 320 -18.56 -4.17 12.31
N ASN A 321 -18.64 -3.78 13.58
CA ASN A 321 -17.46 -3.69 14.43
C ASN A 321 -17.03 -5.07 14.97
N VAL A 322 -15.73 -5.33 14.98
CA VAL A 322 -15.16 -6.57 15.55
C VAL A 322 -15.50 -6.74 17.04
N VAL A 323 -15.67 -5.63 17.78
CA VAL A 323 -16.06 -5.69 19.19
C VAL A 323 -17.48 -6.22 19.36
N ASP A 324 -18.43 -5.78 18.52
CA ASP A 324 -19.80 -6.31 18.55
C ASP A 324 -19.80 -7.81 18.22
N LEU A 325 -18.98 -8.24 17.26
CA LEU A 325 -18.81 -9.65 16.92
C LEU A 325 -18.30 -10.46 18.11
N TRP A 326 -17.20 -10.04 18.75
CA TRP A 326 -16.63 -10.77 19.89
C TRP A 326 -17.58 -10.83 21.08
N GLU A 327 -18.21 -9.70 21.44
CA GLU A 327 -19.17 -9.63 22.54
C GLU A 327 -20.38 -10.54 22.27
N TYR A 328 -20.85 -10.60 21.03
CA TYR A 328 -21.96 -11.48 20.64
C TYR A 328 -21.58 -12.96 20.67
N LEU A 329 -20.42 -13.34 20.13
CA LEU A 329 -19.93 -14.72 20.16
C LEU A 329 -19.77 -15.21 21.61
N LEU A 330 -19.26 -14.35 22.50
CA LEU A 330 -19.17 -14.61 23.94
C LEU A 330 -20.56 -14.79 24.57
N GLN A 331 -21.49 -13.86 24.31
CA GLN A 331 -22.85 -13.91 24.86
C GLN A 331 -23.61 -15.17 24.45
N LYS A 332 -23.40 -15.66 23.22
CA LYS A 332 -24.04 -16.86 22.67
C LYS A 332 -23.25 -18.14 22.91
N GLU A 333 -22.10 -18.05 23.59
CA GLU A 333 -21.19 -19.18 23.86
C GLU A 333 -20.80 -19.95 22.59
N ILE A 334 -20.64 -19.24 21.46
CA ILE A 334 -20.24 -19.83 20.18
C ILE A 334 -18.75 -20.15 20.23
N PRO A 335 -18.33 -21.41 20.03
CA PRO A 335 -16.92 -21.76 20.11
C PRO A 335 -16.09 -21.07 19.02
N VAL A 336 -14.92 -20.57 19.41
CA VAL A 336 -13.91 -20.01 18.50
C VAL A 336 -12.59 -20.70 18.77
N GLU A 337 -12.04 -21.39 17.77
CA GLU A 337 -10.78 -22.12 17.93
C GLU A 337 -9.55 -21.23 17.84
N LEU A 338 -9.61 -20.19 17.01
CA LEU A 338 -8.53 -19.23 16.83
C LEU A 338 -9.10 -17.82 16.73
N GLY A 339 -8.51 -16.88 17.48
CA GLY A 339 -8.83 -15.45 17.42
C GLY A 339 -7.60 -14.64 17.03
N SER A 340 -7.80 -13.58 16.24
CA SER A 340 -6.79 -12.57 15.94
C SER A 340 -7.43 -11.20 15.68
N ASP A 341 -6.60 -10.20 15.40
CA ASP A 341 -7.01 -8.88 14.97
C ASP A 341 -5.98 -8.35 13.97
N GLN A 342 -6.46 -7.72 12.89
CA GLN A 342 -5.60 -7.04 11.92
C GLN A 342 -6.19 -5.68 11.54
N THR A 343 -6.83 -5.02 12.50
CA THR A 343 -7.08 -3.59 12.42
C THR A 343 -5.73 -2.83 12.41
N SER A 344 -5.72 -1.61 11.88
CA SER A 344 -4.47 -0.86 11.68
C SER A 344 -4.06 -0.09 12.93
N LEU A 345 -3.81 -0.81 14.04
CA LEU A 345 -3.42 -0.23 15.34
C LEU A 345 -2.03 0.43 15.37
N HIS A 346 -1.27 0.35 14.28
CA HIS A 346 -0.06 1.17 14.12
C HIS A 346 -0.40 2.67 13.92
N ASN A 347 -1.64 2.98 13.52
CA ASN A 347 -2.15 4.34 13.38
C ASN A 347 -3.63 4.43 13.83
N PRO A 348 -3.92 4.15 15.10
CA PRO A 348 -5.28 3.89 15.57
C PRO A 348 -6.19 5.12 15.52
N PHE A 349 -5.62 6.33 15.57
CA PHE A 349 -6.37 7.59 15.68
C PHE A 349 -6.47 8.39 14.37
N ALA A 350 -5.97 7.85 13.27
CA ALA A 350 -6.12 8.43 11.93
C ALA A 350 -6.63 7.38 10.94
N GLY A 351 -7.74 6.73 11.31
CA GLY A 351 -8.49 5.82 10.46
C GLY A 351 -8.04 4.37 10.50
N GLY A 352 -7.15 4.01 11.43
CA GLY A 352 -6.69 2.64 11.58
C GLY A 352 -7.58 1.74 12.44
N TYR A 353 -8.32 2.32 13.39
CA TYR A 353 -9.25 1.60 14.28
C TYR A 353 -10.51 2.44 14.51
N TYR A 354 -11.68 1.82 14.41
CA TYR A 354 -12.97 2.49 14.52
C TYR A 354 -13.66 2.10 15.82
N PRO A 355 -14.05 3.07 16.67
CA PRO A 355 -14.70 2.78 17.94
C PRO A 355 -16.05 2.07 17.77
N VAL A 356 -16.31 1.07 18.59
CA VAL A 356 -17.61 0.38 18.66
C VAL A 356 -18.73 1.32 19.12
N GLY A 357 -19.94 1.12 18.58
CA GLY A 357 -21.11 1.95 18.90
C GLY A 357 -21.16 3.31 18.20
N ILE A 358 -20.20 3.59 17.31
CA ILE A 358 -20.18 4.78 16.46
C ILE A 358 -20.24 4.31 15.01
N ASP A 359 -21.15 4.89 14.23
CA ASP A 359 -21.26 4.61 12.80
C ASP A 359 -19.96 4.98 12.04
N PHE A 360 -19.67 4.28 10.94
CA PHE A 360 -18.44 4.50 10.18
C PHE A 360 -18.31 5.93 9.62
N GLU A 361 -19.40 6.53 9.11
CA GLU A 361 -19.36 7.90 8.58
C GLU A 361 -19.20 8.92 9.71
N GLU A 362 -19.91 8.70 10.82
CA GLU A 362 -19.80 9.51 12.04
C GLU A 362 -18.37 9.46 12.62
N ALA A 363 -17.78 8.27 12.67
CA ALA A 363 -16.41 8.06 13.12
C ALA A 363 -15.40 8.80 12.24
N ASN A 364 -15.59 8.79 10.91
CA ASN A 364 -14.76 9.56 9.99
C ASN A 364 -14.89 11.07 10.21
N ARG A 365 -16.12 11.59 10.45
CA ARG A 365 -16.32 13.01 10.77
C ARG A 365 -15.65 13.37 12.09
N MET A 366 -15.89 12.58 13.15
CA MET A 366 -15.32 12.79 14.50
C MET A 366 -13.79 12.76 14.47
N MET A 367 -13.19 11.90 13.67
CA MET A 367 -11.74 11.83 13.51
C MET A 367 -11.14 13.13 12.96
N ALA A 368 -11.85 13.82 12.06
CA ALA A 368 -11.40 15.07 11.46
C ALA A 368 -11.74 16.30 12.32
N GLU A 369 -12.94 16.33 12.90
CA GLU A 369 -13.49 17.51 13.58
C GLU A 369 -13.21 17.49 15.10
N GLU A 370 -13.15 16.31 15.71
CA GLU A 370 -13.03 16.11 17.16
C GLU A 370 -11.96 15.03 17.51
N PRO A 371 -10.69 15.19 17.08
CA PRO A 371 -9.68 14.13 17.15
C PRO A 371 -9.38 13.61 18.57
N GLU A 372 -9.43 14.48 19.58
CA GLU A 372 -9.24 14.05 20.98
C GLU A 372 -10.40 13.17 21.48
N ARG A 373 -11.63 13.50 21.10
CA ARG A 373 -12.81 12.68 21.42
C ARG A 373 -12.77 11.35 20.69
N PHE A 374 -12.39 11.35 19.40
CA PHE A 374 -12.19 10.12 18.63
C PHE A 374 -11.19 9.18 19.32
N LYS A 375 -10.08 9.74 19.81
CA LYS A 375 -9.05 9.02 20.56
C LYS A 375 -9.57 8.44 21.87
N GLU A 376 -10.34 9.21 22.64
CA GLU A 376 -10.97 8.72 23.88
C GLU A 376 -11.92 7.55 23.62
N GLU A 377 -12.78 7.65 22.60
CA GLU A 377 -13.69 6.58 22.20
C GLU A 377 -12.93 5.35 21.67
N GLY A 378 -11.85 5.57 20.91
CA GLY A 378 -10.95 4.50 20.46
C GLY A 378 -10.36 3.71 21.63
N TYR A 379 -9.90 4.38 22.70
CA TYR A 379 -9.42 3.70 23.90
C TYR A 379 -10.51 2.95 24.66
N LYS A 380 -11.74 3.49 24.74
CA LYS A 380 -12.88 2.79 25.36
C LYS A 380 -13.21 1.51 24.59
N SER A 381 -13.26 1.59 23.27
CA SER A 381 -13.51 0.44 22.39
C SER A 381 -12.41 -0.61 22.50
N LEU A 382 -11.13 -0.22 22.53
CA LEU A 382 -10.02 -1.17 22.71
C LEU A 382 -10.09 -1.94 24.03
N ARG A 383 -10.49 -1.28 25.13
CA ARG A 383 -10.70 -1.96 26.41
C ARG A 383 -11.79 -3.02 26.30
N ARG A 384 -12.94 -2.68 25.70
CA ARG A 384 -14.02 -3.64 25.46
C ARG A 384 -13.57 -4.80 24.58
N HIS A 385 -12.84 -4.52 23.51
CA HIS A 385 -12.29 -5.54 22.61
C HIS A 385 -11.44 -6.57 23.35
N VAL A 386 -10.49 -6.11 24.16
CA VAL A 386 -9.62 -6.99 24.95
C VAL A 386 -10.42 -7.71 26.05
N THR A 387 -11.39 -7.06 26.67
CA THR A 387 -12.27 -7.69 27.66
C THR A 387 -13.09 -8.84 27.07
N ALA A 388 -13.57 -8.74 25.83
CA ALA A 388 -14.31 -9.82 25.19
C ALA A 388 -13.41 -11.00 24.77
N ILE A 389 -12.12 -10.76 24.53
CA ILE A 389 -11.13 -11.79 24.18
C ILE A 389 -10.63 -12.57 25.41
N ASN A 390 -10.50 -11.90 26.56
CA ASN A 390 -10.04 -12.48 27.82
C ASN A 390 -11.10 -13.34 28.49
#